data_AF-A0A7L4ZLA2-F1
#
_entry.id   AF-A0A7L4ZLA2-F1
#
_cell.length_a   1.000
_cell.length_b   1.000
_cell.length_c   1.000
_cell.angle_alpha   90.00
_cell.angle_beta   90.00
_cell.angle_gamma   90.00
#
_symmetry.space_group_name_H-M   'P 1'
#
loop_
_entity.id
_entity.type
_entity.pdbx_description
1 polymer ?
#
loop_
_entity_poly.entity_id
_entity_poly.type
_entity_poly.pdbx_seq_one_letter_code
_entity_poly.pdbx_strand_id
1 'polypeptide(L)'
;MGINIQGIAVDLKDINEISKRLLFNPLSEFGKSTFGEISVNRIENDELYSIKTEKGYILLVGDNIPLWEIEKREKSNSHYWKISLKLLSKKGKALKFMIGETSGIFAYKYYVHGNQIRYFSFSEGEIIVDNGNKMNVEFQGLFPDQVIYQLISEITGDDISTISPMKEVYIYKYAGMNLMSEIIANPDTQYRKWYIYYRKLKKIIKSLYTKT
;
A
#
# COMPACT_ATOMS: atom_id res chain seq x y z
N MET A 1 18.11 7.84 -15.54
CA MET A 1 16.63 7.72 -15.50
C MET A 1 16.26 7.62 -14.04
N GLY A 2 15.44 8.54 -13.51
CA GLY A 2 15.07 8.51 -12.10
C GLY A 2 13.92 7.53 -11.84
N ILE A 3 13.89 6.97 -10.64
CA ILE A 3 12.87 6.01 -10.20
C ILE A 3 11.65 6.77 -9.68
N ASN A 4 10.46 6.44 -10.21
CA ASN A 4 9.17 6.92 -9.71
C ASN A 4 8.34 5.70 -9.29
N ILE A 5 8.25 5.46 -7.99
CA ILE A 5 7.55 4.32 -7.41
C ILE A 5 6.76 4.76 -6.19
N GLN A 6 5.64 4.10 -5.98
CA GLN A 6 4.88 4.17 -4.75
C GLN A 6 4.45 2.76 -4.34
N GLY A 7 4.31 2.56 -3.04
CA GLY A 7 4.04 1.21 -2.56
C GLY A 7 3.84 1.09 -1.07
N ILE A 8 3.68 -0.17 -0.66
CA ILE A 8 3.52 -0.60 0.71
C ILE A 8 4.57 -1.67 1.01
N ALA A 9 5.29 -1.52 2.12
CA ALA A 9 6.04 -2.61 2.72
C ALA A 9 5.31 -3.08 3.98
N VAL A 10 5.16 -4.39 4.16
CA VAL A 10 4.44 -4.96 5.31
C VAL A 10 5.07 -6.29 5.74
N ASP A 11 5.14 -6.53 7.04
CA ASP A 11 5.70 -7.75 7.65
C ASP A 11 4.70 -8.92 7.75
N LEU A 12 3.63 -8.90 6.94
CA LEU A 12 2.65 -9.98 6.87
C LEU A 12 3.11 -11.04 5.88
N LYS A 13 2.97 -12.33 6.24
CA LYS A 13 3.37 -13.45 5.36
C LYS A 13 2.25 -13.99 4.46
N ASP A 14 0.99 -13.64 4.73
CA ASP A 14 -0.18 -14.09 3.96
C ASP A 14 -0.72 -12.98 3.04
N ILE A 15 -0.57 -13.16 1.73
CA ILE A 15 -1.08 -12.23 0.71
C ILE A 15 -2.62 -12.16 0.69
N ASN A 16 -3.31 -13.21 1.12
CA ASN A 16 -4.77 -13.19 1.26
C ASN A 16 -5.21 -12.25 2.39
N GLU A 17 -4.40 -12.15 3.45
CA GLU A 17 -4.67 -11.22 4.55
C GLU A 17 -4.42 -9.78 4.12
N ILE A 18 -3.36 -9.54 3.34
CA ILE A 18 -3.03 -8.24 2.76
C ILE A 18 -4.14 -7.78 1.82
N SER A 19 -4.50 -8.60 0.83
CA SER A 19 -5.54 -8.29 -0.17
C SER A 19 -6.90 -8.02 0.49
N LYS A 20 -7.32 -8.82 1.49
CA LYS A 20 -8.54 -8.56 2.27
C LYS A 20 -8.50 -7.20 2.97
N ARG A 21 -7.36 -6.82 3.56
CA ARG A 21 -7.20 -5.56 4.31
C ARG A 21 -7.08 -4.34 3.40
N LEU A 22 -6.53 -4.55 2.21
CA LEU A 22 -6.35 -3.53 1.18
C LEU A 22 -7.54 -3.43 0.21
N LEU A 23 -8.52 -4.32 0.34
CA LEU A 23 -9.70 -4.41 -0.54
C LEU A 23 -9.35 -4.66 -2.02
N PHE A 24 -8.21 -5.28 -2.30
CA PHE A 24 -7.90 -5.82 -3.64
C PHE A 24 -8.42 -7.26 -3.75
N ASN A 25 -8.77 -7.68 -4.96
CA ASN A 25 -9.20 -9.06 -5.20
C ASN A 25 -7.98 -9.96 -5.44
N PRO A 26 -7.63 -10.89 -4.52
CA PRO A 26 -6.51 -11.82 -4.73
C PRO A 26 -6.86 -12.92 -5.74
N LEU A 27 -8.13 -13.13 -6.09
CA LEU A 27 -8.57 -14.14 -7.05
C LEU A 27 -8.36 -13.73 -8.52
N SER A 28 -7.81 -12.54 -8.75
CA SER A 28 -7.45 -12.02 -10.07
C SER A 28 -5.94 -11.77 -10.17
N GLU A 29 -5.12 -12.73 -9.71
CA GLU A 29 -3.74 -12.82 -10.16
C GLU A 29 -3.80 -12.91 -11.70
N PHE A 30 -3.40 -11.82 -12.34
CA PHE A 30 -3.53 -11.65 -13.78
C PHE A 30 -2.27 -12.10 -14.50
N GLY A 31 -1.14 -12.13 -13.80
CA GLY A 31 0.13 -12.54 -14.38
C GLY A 31 1.25 -12.69 -13.37
N LYS A 32 2.35 -13.21 -13.89
CA LYS A 32 3.64 -13.33 -13.20
C LYS A 32 4.72 -12.70 -14.07
N SER A 33 5.67 -12.04 -13.44
CA SER A 33 6.85 -11.46 -14.07
C SER A 33 8.03 -11.56 -13.11
N THR A 34 9.18 -11.01 -13.50
CA THR A 34 10.36 -10.90 -12.65
C THR A 34 10.60 -9.44 -12.27
N PHE A 35 11.20 -9.21 -11.10
CA PHE A 35 11.44 -7.85 -10.60
C PHE A 35 12.28 -7.00 -11.58
N GLY A 36 13.25 -7.62 -12.25
CA GLY A 36 14.09 -6.96 -13.25
C GLY A 36 13.34 -6.50 -14.50
N GLU A 37 12.22 -7.13 -14.85
CA GLU A 37 11.36 -6.68 -15.96
C GLU A 37 10.51 -5.48 -15.55
N ILE A 38 10.13 -5.38 -14.28
CA ILE A 38 9.29 -4.31 -13.73
C ILE A 38 10.10 -3.05 -13.45
N SER A 39 11.38 -3.18 -13.12
CA SER A 39 12.27 -2.01 -13.02
C SER A 39 12.54 -1.36 -14.39
N VAL A 40 12.31 -2.09 -15.49
CA VAL A 40 12.49 -1.63 -16.88
C VAL A 40 11.16 -1.19 -17.52
N ASN A 41 10.04 -1.79 -17.11
CA ASN A 41 8.69 -1.48 -17.61
C ASN A 41 7.87 -0.76 -16.54
N ARG A 42 7.31 0.41 -16.87
CA ARG A 42 6.44 1.17 -15.96
C ARG A 42 5.32 0.28 -15.43
N ILE A 43 5.16 0.25 -14.11
CA ILE A 43 3.97 -0.31 -13.45
C ILE A 43 2.74 0.33 -14.08
N GLU A 44 1.83 -0.48 -14.60
CA GLU A 44 0.58 0.03 -15.18
C GLU A 44 -0.25 0.74 -14.11
N ASN A 45 -0.94 1.81 -14.52
CA ASN A 45 -1.56 2.74 -13.58
C ASN A 45 -2.58 2.08 -12.64
N ASP A 46 -3.23 0.99 -13.05
CA ASP A 46 -4.25 0.26 -12.31
C ASP A 46 -3.77 -1.11 -11.79
N GLU A 47 -2.46 -1.34 -11.69
CA GLU A 47 -1.90 -2.62 -11.26
C GLU A 47 -1.18 -2.56 -9.91
N LEU A 48 -1.21 -3.69 -9.22
CA LEU A 48 -0.48 -3.94 -7.98
C LEU A 48 0.46 -5.11 -8.18
N TYR A 49 1.74 -4.88 -7.91
CA TYR A 49 2.81 -5.85 -8.05
C TYR A 49 3.25 -6.29 -6.65
N SER A 50 3.06 -7.57 -6.34
CA SER A 50 3.38 -8.16 -5.05
C SER A 50 4.67 -8.95 -5.12
N ILE A 51 5.64 -8.54 -4.32
CA ILE A 51 6.95 -9.16 -4.20
C ILE A 51 7.05 -9.77 -2.81
N LYS A 52 7.15 -11.10 -2.73
CA LYS A 52 7.31 -11.80 -1.45
C LYS A 52 8.77 -11.76 -1.00
N THR A 53 9.04 -11.20 0.16
CA THR A 53 10.38 -11.11 0.75
C THR A 53 10.55 -12.14 1.87
N GLU A 54 11.70 -12.13 2.55
CA GLU A 54 11.96 -13.02 3.68
C GLU A 54 10.95 -12.83 4.84
N LYS A 55 10.66 -11.56 5.19
CA LYS A 55 9.83 -11.21 6.36
C LYS A 55 8.41 -10.79 6.00
N GLY A 56 8.10 -10.51 4.74
CA GLY A 56 6.76 -10.07 4.35
C GLY A 56 6.59 -9.81 2.86
N TYR A 57 6.01 -8.67 2.50
CA TYR A 57 5.82 -8.26 1.10
C TYR A 57 6.15 -6.80 0.87
N ILE A 58 6.68 -6.54 -0.32
CA ILE A 58 6.70 -5.21 -0.94
C ILE A 58 5.63 -5.22 -2.02
N LEU A 59 4.69 -4.27 -1.94
CA LEU A 59 3.64 -4.06 -2.91
C LEU A 59 3.94 -2.75 -3.64
N LEU A 60 4.20 -2.82 -4.93
CA LEU A 60 4.32 -1.63 -5.77
C LEU A 60 2.97 -1.39 -6.44
N VAL A 61 2.54 -0.13 -6.52
CA VAL A 61 1.20 0.21 -7.01
C VAL A 61 1.28 1.27 -8.10
N GLY A 62 0.42 1.13 -9.09
CA GLY A 62 0.23 2.14 -10.13
C GLY A 62 -0.47 3.40 -9.64
N ASP A 63 -0.42 4.44 -10.46
CA ASP A 63 -0.83 5.80 -10.09
C ASP A 63 -2.32 5.98 -9.82
N ASN A 64 -3.20 5.13 -10.38
CA ASN A 64 -4.63 5.19 -10.14
C ASN A 64 -5.07 4.50 -8.84
N ILE A 65 -4.16 3.83 -8.14
CA ILE A 65 -4.46 3.21 -6.85
C ILE A 65 -4.37 4.29 -5.77
N PRO A 66 -5.45 4.58 -5.02
CA PRO A 66 -5.50 5.68 -4.06
C PRO A 66 -4.73 5.34 -2.78
N LEU A 67 -3.41 5.29 -2.90
CA LEU A 67 -2.50 4.98 -1.82
C LEU A 67 -2.34 6.21 -0.92
N TRP A 68 -2.12 7.39 -1.51
CA TRP A 68 -1.92 8.69 -0.86
C TRP A 68 -3.20 9.53 -0.87
N GLU A 69 -3.64 9.95 0.33
CA GLU A 69 -4.75 10.89 0.43
C GLU A 69 -4.30 12.26 -0.10
N ILE A 70 -4.96 12.76 -1.14
CA ILE A 70 -5.30 14.17 -1.17
C ILE A 70 -6.57 14.25 -0.34
N GLU A 71 -6.49 14.79 0.88
CA GLU A 71 -7.70 15.16 1.64
C GLU A 71 -8.42 16.30 0.91
N LYS A 72 -9.12 16.01 -0.19
CA LYS A 72 -10.21 16.90 -0.59
C LYS A 72 -11.39 16.61 0.33
N ARG A 73 -11.49 17.40 1.40
CA ARG A 73 -12.76 17.65 2.09
C ARG A 73 -13.71 18.35 1.12
N GLU A 74 -14.21 17.67 0.12
CA GLU A 74 -15.41 18.11 -0.58
C GLU A 74 -16.58 17.29 -0.03
N LYS A 75 -17.60 18.03 0.42
CA LYS A 75 -18.90 17.56 0.91
C LYS A 75 -19.70 16.87 -0.21
N SER A 76 -19.10 15.90 -0.86
CA SER A 76 -19.66 15.12 -1.95
C SER A 76 -19.66 13.66 -1.54
N ASN A 77 -20.74 12.95 -1.85
CA ASN A 77 -21.03 11.56 -1.51
C ASN A 77 -20.04 10.52 -2.12
N SER A 78 -18.86 10.95 -2.54
CA SER A 78 -17.77 10.14 -3.08
C SER A 78 -17.11 9.36 -1.94
N HIS A 79 -17.53 8.12 -1.74
CA HIS A 79 -16.92 7.20 -0.78
C HIS A 79 -15.55 6.74 -1.28
N TYR A 80 -14.52 7.57 -1.17
CA TYR A 80 -13.15 7.13 -1.44
C TYR A 80 -12.74 6.10 -0.38
N TRP A 81 -12.53 4.86 -0.81
CA TRP A 81 -12.10 3.78 0.07
C TRP A 81 -10.63 3.97 0.41
N LYS A 82 -10.36 4.47 1.61
CA LYS A 82 -9.01 4.63 2.18
C LYS A 82 -8.34 3.27 2.33
N ILE A 83 -7.19 3.08 1.67
CA ILE A 83 -6.26 2.00 2.02
C ILE A 83 -5.75 2.26 3.45
N SER A 84 -6.32 1.53 4.42
CA SER A 84 -6.00 1.73 5.84
C SER A 84 -4.82 0.85 6.27
N LEU A 85 -3.62 1.41 6.22
CA LEU A 85 -2.40 0.77 6.73
C LEU A 85 -2.44 0.46 8.23
N LYS A 86 -3.30 1.14 8.98
CA LYS A 86 -3.60 0.80 10.38
C LYS A 86 -4.07 -0.65 10.52
N LEU A 87 -4.82 -1.17 9.54
CA LEU A 87 -5.24 -2.56 9.55
C LEU A 87 -4.09 -3.48 9.21
N LEU A 88 -3.24 -3.14 8.23
CA LEU A 88 -2.08 -3.97 7.84
C LEU A 88 -1.06 -4.12 8.97
N SER A 89 -0.75 -3.04 9.67
CA SER A 89 0.22 -3.02 10.78
C SER A 89 -0.35 -3.49 12.13
N LYS A 90 -1.59 -3.99 12.23
CA LYS A 90 -2.21 -4.30 13.54
C LYS A 90 -1.40 -5.26 14.41
N LYS A 91 -0.64 -6.18 13.79
CA LYS A 91 0.20 -7.17 14.47
C LYS A 91 1.70 -7.00 14.18
N GLY A 92 2.09 -5.88 13.58
CA GLY A 92 3.44 -5.73 13.04
C GLY A 92 3.72 -4.32 12.53
N LYS A 93 4.50 -4.24 11.47
CA LYS A 93 4.98 -3.00 10.86
C LYS A 93 4.45 -2.87 9.44
N ALA A 94 4.08 -1.64 9.07
CA ALA A 94 3.75 -1.32 7.69
C ALA A 94 4.28 0.06 7.34
N LEU A 95 4.77 0.22 6.12
CA LEU A 95 5.22 1.47 5.55
C LEU A 95 4.42 1.73 4.28
N LYS A 96 3.91 2.94 4.14
CA LYS A 96 3.60 3.51 2.83
C LYS A 96 4.78 4.32 2.36
N PHE A 97 5.13 4.24 1.10
CA PHE A 97 6.20 5.06 0.55
C PHE A 97 5.89 5.56 -0.87
N MET A 98 6.55 6.65 -1.22
CA MET A 98 6.63 7.25 -2.55
C MET A 98 8.05 7.77 -2.72
N ILE A 99 8.69 7.38 -3.80
CA ILE A 99 10.02 7.79 -4.22
C ILE A 99 9.87 8.25 -5.65
N GLY A 100 10.01 9.54 -5.89
CA GLY A 100 10.00 10.14 -7.21
C GLY A 100 11.28 10.94 -7.39
N GLU A 101 12.38 10.26 -7.70
CA GLU A 101 13.70 10.90 -7.85
C GLU A 101 13.68 11.99 -8.92
N THR A 102 13.00 11.73 -10.04
CA THR A 102 12.89 12.69 -11.14
C THR A 102 12.04 13.90 -10.74
N SER A 103 11.00 13.69 -9.94
CA SER A 103 10.12 14.75 -9.45
C SER A 103 10.60 15.41 -8.15
N GLY A 104 11.68 14.91 -7.52
CA GLY A 104 12.14 15.35 -6.21
C GLY A 104 11.12 15.13 -5.09
N ILE A 105 10.28 14.09 -5.19
CA ILE A 105 9.21 13.80 -4.23
C ILE A 105 9.59 12.56 -3.42
N PHE A 106 9.61 12.69 -2.09
CA PHE A 106 9.84 11.57 -1.18
C PHE A 106 8.86 11.64 -0.03
N ALA A 107 8.06 10.59 0.16
CA ALA A 107 7.09 10.56 1.25
C ALA A 107 6.98 9.17 1.84
N TYR A 108 6.82 9.10 3.17
CA TYR A 108 6.53 7.83 3.82
C TYR A 108 5.66 7.99 5.07
N LYS A 109 4.78 7.00 5.30
CA LYS A 109 4.00 6.86 6.55
C LYS A 109 4.32 5.50 7.18
N TYR A 110 4.93 5.52 8.35
CA TYR A 110 5.34 4.33 9.07
C TYR A 110 4.39 4.02 10.22
N TYR A 111 3.94 2.78 10.29
CA TYR A 111 3.01 2.27 11.28
C TYR A 111 3.57 1.08 12.03
N VAL A 112 3.32 1.04 13.33
CA VAL A 112 3.65 -0.09 14.21
C VAL A 112 2.45 -0.41 15.08
N HIS A 113 2.00 -1.66 15.08
CA HIS A 113 0.83 -2.13 15.85
C HIS A 113 -0.44 -1.30 15.61
N GLY A 114 -0.66 -0.84 14.37
CA GLY A 114 -1.81 -0.02 13.99
C GLY A 114 -1.70 1.47 14.34
N ASN A 115 -0.59 1.91 14.94
CA ASN A 115 -0.37 3.31 15.28
C ASN A 115 0.60 3.95 14.29
N GLN A 116 0.30 5.16 13.82
CA GLN A 116 1.22 5.93 12.98
C GLN A 116 2.35 6.45 13.88
N ILE A 117 3.57 5.99 13.62
CA ILE A 117 4.75 6.41 14.38
C ILE A 117 5.39 7.64 13.74
N ARG A 118 5.46 7.65 12.40
CA ARG A 118 6.15 8.68 11.63
C ARG A 118 5.40 8.97 10.32
N TYR A 119 5.30 10.25 9.97
CA TYR A 119 4.90 10.71 8.65
C TYR A 119 5.86 11.82 8.22
N PHE A 120 6.57 11.56 7.14
CA PHE A 120 7.46 12.52 6.51
C PHE A 120 7.08 12.70 5.04
N SER A 121 7.18 13.94 4.54
CA SER A 121 6.98 14.27 3.14
C SER A 121 7.91 15.41 2.75
N PHE A 122 8.61 15.22 1.65
CA PHE A 122 9.53 16.17 1.02
C PHE A 122 9.16 16.30 -0.45
N SER A 123 9.16 17.53 -0.97
CA SER A 123 8.88 17.82 -2.37
C SER A 123 9.68 19.04 -2.78
N GLU A 124 10.35 18.97 -3.93
CA GLU A 124 10.99 20.14 -4.59
C GLU A 124 11.96 20.94 -3.68
N GLY A 125 12.69 20.27 -2.78
CA GLY A 125 13.64 20.93 -1.87
C GLY A 125 13.06 21.27 -0.50
N GLU A 126 11.76 21.12 -0.29
CA GLU A 126 11.07 21.54 0.92
C GLU A 126 10.46 20.36 1.68
N ILE A 127 10.51 20.44 3.01
CA ILE A 127 9.81 19.51 3.90
C ILE A 127 8.37 19.99 4.03
N ILE A 128 7.43 19.24 3.44
CA ILE A 128 6.00 19.51 3.48
C ILE A 128 5.37 18.97 4.76
N VAL A 129 5.85 17.83 5.25
CA VAL A 129 5.35 17.21 6.49
C VAL A 129 6.50 16.61 7.30
N ASP A 130 6.55 16.94 8.59
CA ASP A 130 7.50 16.39 9.58
C ASP A 130 6.75 16.05 10.89
N ASN A 131 6.01 14.93 10.90
CA ASN A 131 5.12 14.58 12.00
C ASN A 131 5.47 13.22 12.65
N GLY A 132 5.37 13.14 13.98
CA GLY A 132 5.64 11.93 14.76
C GLY A 132 7.11 11.77 15.18
N ASN A 133 7.46 10.59 15.70
CA ASN A 133 8.77 10.35 16.31
C ASN A 133 9.82 10.04 15.23
N LYS A 134 10.87 10.87 15.13
CA LYS A 134 12.01 10.60 14.26
C LYS A 134 12.63 9.24 14.58
N MET A 135 12.96 8.50 13.54
CA MET A 135 13.52 7.15 13.64
C MET A 135 15.05 7.20 13.59
N ASN A 136 15.72 6.21 14.17
CA ASN A 136 17.19 6.14 14.22
C ASN A 136 17.85 6.29 12.85
N VAL A 137 17.24 5.73 11.81
CA VAL A 137 17.70 5.83 10.42
C VAL A 137 17.77 7.28 9.90
N GLU A 138 16.87 8.16 10.36
CA GLU A 138 16.84 9.56 9.92
C GLU A 138 18.01 10.39 10.48
N PHE A 139 18.64 9.94 11.57
CA PHE A 139 19.78 10.64 12.18
C PHE A 139 21.13 10.30 11.53
N GLN A 140 21.14 9.39 10.55
CA GLN A 140 22.35 8.93 9.89
C GLN A 140 22.83 9.87 8.77
N GLY A 141 22.12 10.99 8.53
CA GLY A 141 22.44 11.93 7.45
C GLY A 141 22.19 11.37 6.04
N LEU A 142 21.35 10.34 5.94
CA LEU A 142 20.98 9.70 4.68
C LEU A 142 20.02 10.57 3.87
N PHE A 143 20.04 10.37 2.56
CA PHE A 143 19.02 10.96 1.69
C PHE A 143 17.63 10.33 1.95
N PRO A 144 16.52 11.05 1.67
CA PRO A 144 15.18 10.57 1.98
C PRO A 144 14.80 9.22 1.34
N ASP A 145 15.26 8.95 0.12
CA ASP A 145 15.12 7.67 -0.58
C ASP A 145 15.83 6.53 0.17
N GLN A 146 17.06 6.78 0.64
CA GLN A 146 17.83 5.81 1.41
C GLN A 146 17.17 5.50 2.76
N VAL A 147 16.57 6.51 3.41
CA VAL A 147 15.75 6.30 4.61
C VAL A 147 14.57 5.39 4.29
N ILE A 148 13.88 5.62 3.17
CA ILE A 148 12.76 4.77 2.75
C ILE A 148 13.24 3.32 2.49
N TYR A 149 14.33 3.12 1.76
CA TYR A 149 14.87 1.78 1.49
C TYR A 149 15.24 1.03 2.78
N GLN A 150 15.91 1.70 3.72
CA GLN A 150 16.24 1.08 5.00
C GLN A 150 14.99 0.71 5.81
N LEU A 151 13.95 1.54 5.81
CA LEU A 151 12.69 1.22 6.47
C LEU A 151 11.97 0.05 5.81
N ILE A 152 12.00 -0.04 4.48
CA ILE A 152 11.50 -1.21 3.75
C ILE A 152 12.28 -2.44 4.22
N SER A 153 13.61 -2.41 4.16
CA SER A 153 14.47 -3.52 4.60
C SER A 153 14.22 -3.94 6.05
N GLU A 154 14.01 -2.99 6.98
CA GLU A 154 13.67 -3.28 8.37
C GLU A 154 12.37 -4.09 8.51
N ILE A 155 11.38 -3.81 7.66
CA ILE A 155 10.06 -4.44 7.68
C ILE A 155 10.09 -5.78 6.94
N THR A 156 10.68 -5.81 5.74
CA THR A 156 10.54 -6.91 4.79
C THR A 156 11.75 -7.83 4.71
N GLY A 157 12.90 -7.42 5.24
CA GLY A 157 14.18 -8.16 5.15
C GLY A 157 14.94 -7.93 3.84
N ASP A 158 14.26 -7.38 2.84
CA ASP A 158 14.80 -6.94 1.54
C ASP A 158 14.27 -5.52 1.27
N ASP A 159 14.92 -4.79 0.37
CA ASP A 159 14.42 -3.53 -0.20
C ASP A 159 14.51 -3.52 -1.74
N ILE A 160 14.08 -2.41 -2.34
CA ILE A 160 14.01 -2.23 -3.80
C ILE A 160 15.40 -2.35 -4.47
N SER A 161 16.47 -2.03 -3.74
CA SER A 161 17.85 -2.12 -4.22
C SER A 161 18.47 -3.52 -4.02
N THR A 162 17.97 -4.32 -3.08
CA THR A 162 18.53 -5.65 -2.77
C THR A 162 17.74 -6.81 -3.36
N ILE A 163 16.49 -6.61 -3.80
CA ILE A 163 15.68 -7.67 -4.42
C ILE A 163 16.39 -8.20 -5.68
N SER A 164 16.53 -9.53 -5.76
CA SER A 164 17.04 -10.20 -6.96
C SER A 164 16.22 -9.83 -8.20
N PRO A 165 16.86 -9.48 -9.33
CA PRO A 165 16.14 -9.24 -10.59
C PRO A 165 15.28 -10.43 -11.04
N MET A 166 15.65 -11.66 -10.67
CA MET A 166 14.91 -12.89 -10.99
C MET A 166 13.81 -13.22 -9.99
N LYS A 167 13.58 -12.37 -8.98
CA LYS A 167 12.54 -12.59 -7.98
C LYS A 167 11.17 -12.55 -8.66
N GLU A 168 10.36 -13.57 -8.41
CA GLU A 168 8.99 -13.63 -8.90
C GLU A 168 8.16 -12.48 -8.34
N VAL A 169 7.38 -11.86 -9.22
CA VAL A 169 6.42 -10.82 -8.89
C VAL A 169 5.05 -11.21 -9.40
N TYR A 170 4.08 -11.12 -8.50
CA TYR A 170 2.70 -11.50 -8.74
C TYR A 170 1.89 -10.23 -9.02
N ILE A 171 1.18 -10.19 -10.15
CA ILE A 171 0.50 -8.99 -10.64
C ILE A 171 -1.00 -9.14 -10.41
N TYR A 172 -1.60 -8.11 -9.81
CA TYR A 172 -3.01 -8.03 -9.49
C TYR A 172 -3.60 -6.77 -10.12
N LYS A 173 -4.78 -6.90 -10.72
CA LYS A 173 -5.50 -5.76 -11.26
C LYS A 173 -6.31 -5.06 -10.17
N TYR A 174 -6.19 -3.74 -10.06
CA TYR A 174 -7.05 -2.96 -9.19
C TYR A 174 -8.46 -2.94 -9.77
N ALA A 175 -9.39 -3.59 -9.08
CA ALA A 175 -10.78 -3.67 -9.51
C ALA A 175 -11.53 -2.31 -9.49
N GLY A 176 -10.91 -1.25 -8.97
CA GLY A 176 -11.51 0.07 -8.84
C GLY A 176 -12.82 0.06 -8.04
N MET A 177 -13.55 1.18 -8.09
CA MET A 177 -14.88 1.30 -7.45
C MET A 177 -15.97 0.54 -8.23
N ASN A 178 -15.77 0.27 -9.53
CA ASN A 178 -16.79 -0.29 -10.43
C ASN A 178 -17.21 -1.72 -10.05
N LEU A 179 -16.28 -2.56 -9.59
CA LEU A 179 -16.61 -3.92 -9.15
C LEU A 179 -17.47 -3.92 -7.87
N MET A 180 -17.29 -2.97 -6.95
CA MET A 180 -18.15 -2.88 -5.75
C MET A 180 -19.54 -2.36 -6.07
N SER A 181 -19.64 -1.39 -6.99
CA SER A 181 -20.92 -0.92 -7.53
C SER A 181 -21.68 -2.05 -8.22
N GLU A 182 -21.00 -2.88 -9.01
CA GLU A 182 -21.58 -4.07 -9.65
C GLU A 182 -21.95 -5.18 -8.64
N ILE A 183 -21.15 -5.42 -7.60
CA ILE A 183 -21.47 -6.37 -6.52
C ILE A 183 -22.70 -5.89 -5.72
N ILE A 184 -22.88 -4.58 -5.55
CA ILE A 184 -24.07 -3.97 -4.93
C ILE A 184 -25.29 -4.09 -5.85
N ALA A 185 -25.10 -3.88 -7.15
CA ALA A 185 -26.17 -3.92 -8.15
C ALA A 185 -26.62 -5.36 -8.49
N ASN A 186 -25.70 -6.34 -8.45
CA ASN A 186 -25.92 -7.73 -8.86
C ASN A 186 -25.37 -8.73 -7.82
N PRO A 187 -26.04 -8.90 -6.67
CA PRO A 187 -25.59 -9.79 -5.59
C PRO A 187 -25.64 -11.30 -5.92
N ASP A 188 -26.20 -11.70 -7.07
CA ASP A 188 -26.58 -13.10 -7.37
C ASP A 188 -25.64 -13.89 -8.30
N THR A 189 -24.57 -13.29 -8.84
CA THR A 189 -23.56 -14.05 -9.61
C THR A 189 -22.26 -14.15 -8.84
N GLN A 190 -21.79 -15.36 -8.49
CA GLN A 190 -20.49 -15.76 -7.90
C GLN A 190 -19.94 -15.01 -6.66
N TYR A 191 -20.44 -13.81 -6.35
CA TYR A 191 -20.02 -12.88 -5.32
C TYR A 191 -20.96 -12.91 -4.10
N ARG A 192 -21.95 -13.81 -4.07
CA ARG A 192 -22.88 -13.98 -2.94
C ARG A 192 -22.17 -14.23 -1.59
N LYS A 193 -21.06 -14.97 -1.62
CA LYS A 193 -20.18 -15.15 -0.44
C LYS A 193 -19.59 -13.81 0.04
N TRP A 194 -19.24 -12.92 -0.88
CA TRP A 194 -18.73 -11.58 -0.59
C TRP A 194 -19.80 -10.62 -0.10
N TYR A 195 -21.02 -10.66 -0.66
CA TYR A 195 -22.13 -9.85 -0.14
C TYR A 195 -22.49 -10.23 1.30
N ILE A 196 -22.51 -11.54 1.62
CA ILE A 196 -22.71 -12.03 2.98
C ILE A 196 -21.56 -11.56 3.90
N TYR A 197 -20.32 -11.61 3.40
CA TYR A 197 -19.15 -11.14 4.15
C TYR A 197 -19.16 -9.62 4.38
N TYR A 198 -19.51 -8.82 3.37
CA TYR A 198 -19.71 -7.37 3.45
C TYR A 198 -20.76 -7.01 4.50
N ARG A 199 -21.91 -7.69 4.52
CA ARG A 199 -22.95 -7.46 5.55
C ARG A 199 -22.42 -7.76 6.96
N LYS A 200 -21.55 -8.77 7.14
CA LYS A 200 -20.90 -9.06 8.42
C LYS A 200 -19.90 -7.97 8.81
N LEU A 201 -19.03 -7.54 7.89
CA LEU A 201 -18.07 -6.45 8.12
C LEU A 201 -18.74 -5.13 8.47
N LYS A 202 -19.81 -4.76 7.75
CA LYS A 202 -20.60 -3.55 8.01
C LYS A 202 -21.24 -3.56 9.41
N LYS A 203 -21.72 -4.72 9.86
CA LYS A 203 -22.23 -4.89 11.24
C LYS A 203 -21.12 -4.75 12.28
N ILE A 204 -19.94 -5.34 12.05
CA ILE A 204 -18.79 -5.23 12.96
C ILE A 204 -18.34 -3.77 13.07
N ILE A 205 -18.15 -3.08 11.93
CA ILE A 205 -17.78 -1.67 11.88
C ILE A 205 -18.81 -0.82 12.63
N LYS A 206 -20.11 -1.00 12.34
CA LYS A 206 -21.17 -0.27 13.05
C LYS A 206 -21.12 -0.51 14.56
N SER A 207 -20.88 -1.75 15.00
CA SER A 207 -20.79 -2.09 16.43
C SER A 207 -19.56 -1.48 17.14
N LEU A 208 -18.49 -1.21 16.40
CA LEU A 208 -17.29 -0.55 16.92
C LEU A 208 -17.50 0.96 17.09
N TYR A 209 -18.41 1.56 16.31
CA TYR A 209 -18.72 3.00 16.37
C TYR A 209 -19.96 3.35 17.23
N THR A 210 -20.74 2.36 17.67
CA THR A 210 -21.90 2.57 18.57
C THR A 210 -21.59 2.25 20.03
N LYS A 211 -20.33 1.98 20.39
CA LYS A 211 -19.89 1.68 21.77
C LYS A 211 -19.06 2.79 22.43
N THR A 212 -19.01 3.97 21.82
CA THR A 212 -18.61 5.23 22.46
C THR A 212 -19.85 6.05 22.75
#